data_AF-A0A352RI07-F1
#
_entry.id   AF-A0A352RI07-F1
#
_cell.length_a   1.000
_cell.length_b   1.000
_cell.length_c   1.000
_cell.angle_alpha   90.00
_cell.angle_beta   90.00
_cell.angle_gamma   90.00
#
_symmetry.space_group_name_H-M   'P 1'
#
loop_
_entity.id
_entity.type
_entity.pdbx_description
1 polymer ?
#
loop_
_entity_poly.entity_id
_entity_poly.type
_entity_poly.pdbx_seq_one_letter_code
_entity_poly.pdbx_strand_id
1 'polypeptide(L)'
;IGADQKVNEQTRVILDGSASYDPDPTGSIVSYKWKYVGQRTDVTITSESESIAYFTGPDISETTVMLFGLEVIDNDKTASYGSTTVTIVPVKKITAVGNAVGSIEPKYPEDITLDSVETASDGSKNLQLISGTSTFITTLGVTMNLDGTASSSVKTEDNSSGE
;
A
#
# COMPACT_ATOMS: atom_id res chain seq x y z
N ILE A 1 6.96 13.18 -11.40
CA ILE A 1 6.78 12.45 -10.13
C ILE A 1 5.57 11.53 -10.25
N GLY A 2 5.62 10.35 -9.63
CA GLY A 2 4.54 9.36 -9.63
C GLY A 2 3.29 9.85 -8.89
N ALA A 3 2.17 9.18 -9.18
CA ALA A 3 0.87 9.49 -8.60
C ALA A 3 0.82 9.22 -7.08
N ASP A 4 -0.22 9.74 -6.43
CA ASP A 4 -0.53 9.45 -5.04
C ASP A 4 -0.79 7.96 -4.82
N GLN A 5 -0.42 7.45 -3.64
CA GLN A 5 -0.53 6.03 -3.30
C GLN A 5 -1.37 5.81 -2.05
N LYS A 6 -2.07 4.68 -1.99
CA LYS A 6 -2.73 4.18 -0.79
C LYS A 6 -2.27 2.75 -0.54
N VAL A 7 -1.66 2.51 0.62
CA VAL A 7 -0.97 1.27 0.96
C VAL A 7 -1.18 0.91 2.42
N ASN A 8 -0.97 -0.35 2.76
CA ASN A 8 -1.04 -0.80 4.14
C ASN A 8 0.22 -0.39 4.91
N GLU A 9 0.08 -0.21 6.22
CA GLU A 9 1.22 -0.05 7.12
C GLU A 9 2.24 -1.19 6.99
N GLN A 10 3.50 -0.91 7.33
CA GLN A 10 4.59 -1.89 7.33
C GLN A 10 4.83 -2.56 5.96
N THR A 11 4.28 -2.01 4.87
CA THR A 11 4.55 -2.45 3.50
C THR A 11 5.53 -1.50 2.80
N ARG A 12 6.23 -2.00 1.78
CA ARG A 12 7.16 -1.20 0.98
C ARG A 12 6.39 -0.30 0.02
N VAL A 13 6.77 0.97 -0.03
CA VAL A 13 6.21 1.99 -0.92
C VAL A 13 7.29 2.48 -1.86
N ILE A 14 6.99 2.55 -3.15
CA ILE A 14 7.92 3.03 -4.18
C ILE A 14 7.65 4.50 -4.46
N LEU A 15 8.68 5.34 -4.40
CA LEU A 15 8.64 6.73 -4.81
C LEU A 15 9.28 6.83 -6.20
N ASP A 16 8.47 7.15 -7.21
CA ASP A 16 8.90 7.12 -8.61
C ASP A 16 9.06 8.54 -9.19
N GLY A 17 10.30 8.89 -9.52
CA GLY A 17 10.70 10.14 -10.15
C GLY A 17 11.22 9.93 -11.57
N SER A 18 11.18 8.70 -12.10
CA SER A 18 11.80 8.31 -13.36
C SER A 18 11.23 9.01 -14.59
N ALA A 19 10.00 9.51 -14.51
CA ALA A 19 9.36 10.31 -15.56
C ALA A 19 9.83 11.78 -15.58
N SER A 20 10.75 12.19 -14.70
CA SER A 20 11.34 13.53 -14.75
C SER A 20 12.22 13.66 -15.99
N TYR A 21 12.19 14.84 -16.63
CA TYR A 21 12.99 15.10 -17.81
C TYR A 21 13.37 16.58 -17.89
N ASP A 22 14.46 16.85 -18.59
CA ASP A 22 14.87 18.18 -19.01
C ASP A 22 14.31 18.44 -20.44
N PRO A 23 13.53 19.50 -20.67
CA PRO A 23 13.00 19.82 -22.00
C PRO A 23 14.05 20.37 -22.98
N ASP A 24 15.25 20.77 -22.54
CA ASP A 24 16.34 21.16 -23.45
C ASP A 24 16.84 19.94 -24.24
N PRO A 25 16.93 20.00 -25.59
CA PRO A 25 17.46 18.91 -26.41
C PRO A 25 18.88 18.42 -26.06
N THR A 26 19.66 19.27 -25.38
CA THR A 26 21.01 18.99 -24.86
C THR A 26 21.05 18.84 -23.34
N GLY A 27 19.90 18.99 -22.70
CA GLY A 27 19.72 18.91 -21.25
C GLY A 27 19.73 17.49 -20.71
N SER A 28 20.10 17.36 -19.45
CA SER A 28 20.10 16.08 -18.72
C SER A 28 19.96 16.31 -17.22
N ILE A 29 19.18 15.45 -16.57
CA ILE A 29 19.09 15.45 -15.11
C ILE A 29 20.37 14.84 -14.52
N VAL A 30 21.00 15.57 -13.60
CA VAL A 30 22.25 15.16 -12.95
C VAL A 30 22.08 14.81 -11.47
N SER A 31 20.95 15.15 -10.85
CA SER A 31 20.67 14.83 -9.44
C SER A 31 19.18 14.67 -9.16
N TYR A 32 18.87 13.72 -8.29
CA TYR A 32 17.57 13.54 -7.64
C TYR A 32 17.75 13.68 -6.14
N LYS A 33 16.71 14.14 -5.45
CA LYS A 33 16.67 14.17 -3.99
C LYS A 33 15.25 14.07 -3.47
N TRP A 34 14.93 12.92 -2.89
CA TRP A 34 13.70 12.67 -2.18
C TRP A 34 13.76 13.19 -0.75
N LYS A 35 12.64 13.69 -0.26
CA LYS A 35 12.51 14.17 1.12
C LYS A 35 11.13 13.85 1.67
N TYR A 36 11.09 13.30 2.88
CA TYR A 36 9.87 13.22 3.66
C TYR A 36 9.58 14.59 4.30
N VAL A 37 8.35 15.10 4.11
CA VAL A 37 7.90 16.42 4.58
C VAL A 37 6.88 16.21 5.70
N GLY A 38 7.34 15.68 6.83
CA GLY A 38 6.51 15.48 8.01
C GLY A 38 7.31 15.45 9.29
N GLN A 39 6.63 15.22 10.41
CA GLN A 39 7.22 15.29 11.75
C GLN A 39 7.69 13.93 12.29
N ARG A 40 7.27 12.82 11.66
CA ARG A 40 7.67 11.48 12.07
C ARG A 40 9.17 11.26 11.86
N THR A 41 9.81 10.58 12.80
CA THR A 41 11.26 10.28 12.76
C THR A 41 11.56 8.82 12.45
N ASP A 42 10.55 7.97 12.37
CA ASP A 42 10.64 6.54 12.06
C ASP A 42 10.48 6.24 10.55
N VAL A 43 10.62 7.27 9.71
CA VAL A 43 10.49 7.20 8.25
C VAL A 43 11.85 7.42 7.62
N THR A 44 12.41 6.36 7.04
CA THR A 44 13.70 6.40 6.34
C THR A 44 13.50 6.11 4.86
N ILE A 45 13.92 7.03 4.00
CA ILE A 45 13.92 6.84 2.56
C ILE A 45 15.22 6.15 2.16
N THR A 46 15.11 5.01 1.47
CA THR A 46 16.23 4.32 0.85
C THR A 46 16.38 4.76 -0.60
N SER A 47 17.62 4.90 -1.06
CA SER A 47 17.94 5.42 -2.40
C SER A 47 17.39 6.83 -2.63
N GLU A 48 17.44 7.69 -1.61
CA GLU A 48 16.86 9.05 -1.68
C GLU A 48 17.46 9.94 -2.77
N SER A 49 18.66 9.64 -3.26
CA SER A 49 19.33 10.38 -4.34
C SER A 49 19.12 9.79 -5.74
N GLU A 50 18.27 8.78 -5.87
CA GLU A 50 17.98 8.09 -7.14
C GLU A 50 16.62 8.51 -7.72
N SER A 51 16.43 8.25 -9.02
CA SER A 51 15.13 8.47 -9.68
C SER A 51 14.02 7.57 -9.12
N ILE A 52 14.38 6.41 -8.56
CA ILE A 52 13.47 5.51 -7.86
C ILE A 52 13.98 5.29 -6.44
N ALA A 53 13.19 5.74 -5.47
CA ALA A 53 13.44 5.56 -4.04
C ALA A 53 12.33 4.72 -3.41
N TYR A 54 12.52 4.29 -2.15
CA TYR A 54 11.47 3.60 -1.43
C TYR A 54 11.58 3.79 0.08
N PHE A 55 10.49 3.54 0.78
CA PHE A 55 10.48 3.44 2.24
C PHE A 55 9.55 2.29 2.66
N THR A 56 9.65 1.85 3.91
CA THR A 56 8.66 0.96 4.52
C THR A 56 7.70 1.82 5.32
N GLY A 57 6.39 1.67 5.10
CA GLY A 57 5.36 2.39 5.84
C GLY A 57 5.52 2.16 7.35
N PRO A 58 5.36 3.20 8.19
CA PRO A 58 5.47 3.05 9.64
C PRO A 58 4.34 2.19 10.20
N ASP A 59 4.53 1.69 11.43
CA ASP A 59 3.47 1.09 12.24
C ASP A 59 2.57 2.21 12.80
N ILE A 60 1.26 2.12 12.54
CA ILE A 60 0.28 3.17 12.80
C ILE A 60 -1.03 2.60 13.34
N SER A 61 -1.66 3.31 14.26
CA SER A 61 -2.99 2.95 14.79
C SER A 61 -4.15 3.67 14.08
N GLU A 62 -3.84 4.66 13.25
CA GLU A 62 -4.82 5.48 12.54
C GLU A 62 -4.31 5.82 11.14
N THR A 63 -5.21 5.87 10.15
CA THR A 63 -4.85 6.24 8.77
C THR A 63 -4.07 7.55 8.74
N THR A 64 -2.88 7.49 8.16
CA THR A 64 -1.91 8.60 8.16
C THR A 64 -1.56 8.98 6.72
N VAL A 65 -1.67 10.26 6.39
CA VAL A 65 -1.22 10.79 5.10
C VAL A 65 0.20 11.35 5.25
N MET A 66 1.10 10.91 4.38
CA MET A 66 2.52 11.28 4.37
C MET A 66 2.84 12.04 3.07
N LEU A 67 3.51 13.18 3.18
CA LEU A 67 3.92 13.99 2.03
C LEU A 67 5.40 13.75 1.71
N PHE A 68 5.70 13.46 0.45
CA PHE A 68 7.05 13.32 -0.07
C PHE A 68 7.31 14.34 -1.16
N GLY A 69 8.45 15.01 -1.07
CA GLY A 69 8.96 15.92 -2.09
C GLY A 69 10.10 15.28 -2.88
N LEU A 70 10.19 15.64 -4.16
CA LEU A 70 11.32 15.34 -5.04
C LEU A 70 11.90 16.67 -5.54
N GLU A 71 13.19 16.84 -5.39
CA GLU A 71 13.99 17.85 -6.09
C GLU A 71 14.79 17.15 -7.20
N VAL A 72 14.78 17.72 -8.40
CA VAL A 72 15.65 17.32 -9.52
C VAL A 72 16.48 18.52 -9.96
N ILE A 73 17.74 18.28 -10.30
CA ILE A 73 18.66 19.29 -10.80
C ILE A 73 19.22 18.84 -12.14
N ASP A 74 19.19 19.72 -13.15
CA ASP A 74 19.77 19.49 -14.47
C ASP A 74 21.26 19.91 -14.58
N ASN A 75 21.88 19.63 -15.72
CA ASN A 75 23.25 19.99 -16.02
C ASN A 75 23.50 21.52 -16.14
N ASP A 76 22.44 22.31 -16.25
CA ASP A 76 22.48 23.78 -16.20
C ASP A 76 22.32 24.32 -14.77
N LYS A 77 22.22 23.42 -13.78
CA LYS A 77 22.07 23.70 -12.33
C LYS A 77 20.73 24.35 -11.99
N THR A 78 19.71 24.14 -12.81
CA THR A 78 18.34 24.54 -12.51
C THR A 78 17.66 23.46 -11.68
N ALA A 79 16.97 23.87 -10.62
CA ALA A 79 16.19 22.98 -9.77
C ALA A 79 14.71 22.99 -10.18
N SER A 80 14.08 21.82 -10.14
CA SER A 80 12.63 21.65 -10.26
C SER A 80 12.12 20.73 -9.16
N TYR A 81 10.86 20.92 -8.76
CA TYR A 81 10.27 20.27 -7.59
C TYR A 81 8.96 19.59 -7.94
N GLY A 82 8.72 18.44 -7.33
CA GLY A 82 7.45 17.72 -7.36
C GLY A 82 7.09 17.18 -5.98
N SER A 83 5.83 16.82 -5.79
CA SER A 83 5.38 16.14 -4.57
C SER A 83 4.38 15.04 -4.86
N THR A 84 4.35 14.03 -3.99
CA THR A 84 3.36 12.94 -3.99
C THR A 84 2.94 12.65 -2.56
N THR A 85 1.70 12.20 -2.37
CA THR A 85 1.18 11.77 -1.08
C THR A 85 1.07 10.25 -1.01
N VAL A 86 1.33 9.72 0.18
CA VAL A 86 1.14 8.31 0.50
C VAL A 86 0.19 8.21 1.68
N THR A 87 -0.98 7.64 1.44
CA THR A 87 -1.95 7.31 2.49
C THR A 87 -1.65 5.92 3.02
N ILE A 88 -1.19 5.84 4.27
CA ILE A 88 -0.94 4.58 4.97
C ILE A 88 -2.19 4.20 5.76
N VAL A 89 -2.66 2.97 5.58
CA VAL A 89 -3.83 2.41 6.28
C VAL A 89 -3.38 1.35 7.29
N PRO A 90 -3.83 1.39 8.55
CA PRO A 90 -3.57 0.33 9.52
C PRO A 90 -4.11 -1.02 9.04
N VAL A 91 -3.59 -2.12 9.56
CA VAL A 91 -4.12 -3.46 9.26
C VAL A 91 -4.64 -4.16 10.51
N LYS A 92 -5.75 -4.88 10.35
CA LYS A 92 -6.32 -5.76 11.36
C LYS A 92 -5.81 -7.19 11.17
N LYS A 93 -5.42 -7.83 12.26
CA LYS A 93 -5.02 -9.25 12.27
C LYS A 93 -6.24 -10.15 12.43
N ILE A 94 -6.22 -11.28 11.75
CA ILE A 94 -7.12 -12.40 11.98
C ILE A 94 -6.40 -13.39 12.87
N THR A 95 -7.08 -13.89 13.92
CA THR A 95 -6.51 -14.90 14.81
C THR A 95 -6.06 -16.12 14.00
N ALA A 96 -4.88 -16.65 14.33
CA ALA A 96 -4.27 -17.73 13.58
C ALA A 96 -5.14 -19.01 13.52
N VAL A 97 -4.94 -19.78 12.46
CA VAL A 97 -5.53 -21.12 12.28
C VAL A 97 -4.79 -22.11 13.17
N GLY A 98 -5.38 -22.46 14.32
CA GLY A 98 -4.81 -23.38 15.31
C GLY A 98 -3.83 -22.75 16.30
N ASN A 99 -3.57 -23.43 17.43
CA ASN A 99 -2.63 -22.99 18.47
C ASN A 99 -1.16 -23.35 18.15
N ALA A 100 -0.85 -23.74 16.91
CA ALA A 100 0.48 -24.20 16.53
C ALA A 100 1.42 -23.02 16.27
N VAL A 101 2.68 -23.16 16.71
CA VAL A 101 3.74 -22.20 16.41
C VAL A 101 3.97 -22.16 14.89
N GLY A 102 3.94 -20.96 14.29
CA GLY A 102 4.12 -20.77 12.85
C GLY A 102 2.83 -20.80 12.02
N SER A 103 1.67 -20.75 12.66
CA SER A 103 0.37 -20.65 11.98
C SER A 103 0.25 -19.35 11.18
N ILE A 104 -0.53 -19.38 10.09
CA ILE A 104 -0.78 -18.19 9.25
C ILE A 104 -1.60 -17.18 10.05
N GLU A 105 -1.12 -15.93 10.11
CA GLU A 105 -1.82 -14.76 10.67
C GLU A 105 -2.16 -13.77 9.54
N PRO A 106 -3.31 -13.92 8.88
CA PRO A 106 -3.72 -12.99 7.83
C PRO A 106 -3.94 -11.59 8.39
N LYS A 107 -3.62 -10.59 7.57
CA LYS A 107 -3.92 -9.19 7.85
C LYS A 107 -4.79 -8.63 6.74
N TYR A 108 -5.72 -7.74 7.10
CA TYR A 108 -6.55 -7.01 6.16
C TYR A 108 -6.54 -5.52 6.50
N PRO A 109 -6.69 -4.61 5.52
CA PRO A 109 -6.75 -3.18 5.80
C PRO A 109 -7.91 -2.83 6.74
N GLU A 110 -7.70 -1.90 7.66
CA GLU A 110 -8.69 -1.52 8.67
C GLU A 110 -9.97 -0.92 8.06
N ASP A 111 -9.87 -0.32 6.88
CA ASP A 111 -10.98 0.27 6.12
C ASP A 111 -11.77 -0.74 5.28
N ILE A 112 -11.45 -2.03 5.36
CA ILE A 112 -12.24 -3.12 4.79
C ILE A 112 -13.20 -3.70 5.82
N THR A 113 -14.41 -4.02 5.37
CA THR A 113 -15.42 -4.69 6.22
C THR A 113 -15.16 -6.19 6.20
N LEU A 114 -14.94 -6.77 7.38
CA LEU A 114 -14.91 -8.21 7.58
C LEU A 114 -16.34 -8.69 7.85
N ASP A 115 -16.96 -9.34 6.88
CA ASP A 115 -18.36 -9.75 6.94
C ASP A 115 -18.54 -11.00 7.80
N SER A 116 -17.71 -12.01 7.57
CA SER A 116 -17.73 -13.24 8.35
C SER A 116 -16.34 -13.85 8.53
N VAL A 117 -16.15 -14.48 9.70
CA VAL A 117 -15.05 -15.39 9.99
C VAL A 117 -15.67 -16.66 10.55
N GLU A 118 -15.63 -17.73 9.77
CA GLU A 118 -16.06 -19.04 10.23
C GLU A 118 -14.83 -19.87 10.57
N THR A 119 -14.85 -20.52 11.72
CA THR A 119 -13.83 -21.50 12.10
C THR A 119 -14.47 -22.88 12.05
N ALA A 120 -14.00 -23.73 11.15
CA ALA A 120 -14.48 -25.09 11.04
C ALA A 120 -14.01 -25.94 12.23
N SER A 121 -14.59 -27.13 12.39
CA SER A 121 -14.26 -28.05 13.48
C SER A 121 -12.81 -28.52 13.48
N ASP A 122 -12.17 -28.54 12.32
CA ASP A 122 -10.74 -28.84 12.16
C ASP A 122 -9.84 -27.61 12.41
N GLY A 123 -10.41 -26.45 12.73
CA GLY A 123 -9.67 -25.21 12.97
C GLY A 123 -9.36 -24.40 11.72
N SER A 124 -9.65 -24.91 10.51
CA SER A 124 -9.59 -24.12 9.27
C SER A 124 -10.52 -22.91 9.33
N LYS A 125 -10.21 -21.86 8.56
CA LYS A 125 -10.96 -20.61 8.59
C LYS A 125 -11.45 -20.19 7.20
N ASN A 126 -12.70 -19.73 7.12
CA ASN A 126 -13.25 -19.04 5.97
C ASN A 126 -13.49 -17.57 6.31
N LEU A 127 -13.01 -16.68 5.44
CA LEU A 127 -13.17 -15.23 5.58
C LEU A 127 -13.94 -14.69 4.39
N GLN A 128 -14.85 -13.76 4.64
CA GLN A 128 -15.43 -12.91 3.61
C GLN A 128 -15.11 -11.45 3.91
N LEU A 129 -14.37 -10.83 3.00
CA LEU A 129 -14.00 -9.40 3.04
C LEU A 129 -14.82 -8.67 1.98
N ILE A 130 -15.46 -7.58 2.37
CA ILE A 130 -16.29 -6.76 1.49
C ILE A 130 -15.68 -5.37 1.33
N SER A 131 -15.50 -4.93 0.08
CA SER A 131 -15.06 -3.59 -0.28
C SER A 131 -15.97 -2.97 -1.34
N GLY A 132 -16.00 -1.64 -1.40
CA GLY A 132 -16.77 -0.88 -2.39
C GLY A 132 -17.99 -0.14 -1.81
N THR A 133 -18.98 0.12 -2.66
CA THR A 133 -20.22 0.83 -2.31
C THR A 133 -21.41 -0.11 -2.43
N SER A 134 -22.61 0.33 -2.02
CA SER A 134 -23.85 -0.42 -2.30
C SER A 134 -24.05 -0.71 -3.80
N THR A 135 -23.47 0.12 -4.67
CA THR A 135 -23.55 0.00 -6.13
C THR A 135 -22.51 -0.95 -6.68
N PHE A 136 -21.29 -0.97 -6.15
CA PHE A 136 -20.23 -1.86 -6.61
C PHE A 136 -19.63 -2.59 -5.42
N ILE A 137 -19.93 -3.88 -5.29
CA ILE A 137 -19.49 -4.70 -4.17
C ILE A 137 -18.44 -5.69 -4.66
N THR A 138 -17.27 -5.68 -4.03
CA THR A 138 -16.26 -6.72 -4.21
C THR A 138 -16.20 -7.58 -2.96
N THR A 139 -16.41 -8.88 -3.11
CA THR A 139 -16.25 -9.88 -2.07
C THR A 139 -15.01 -10.72 -2.35
N LEU A 140 -14.11 -10.80 -1.37
CA LEU A 140 -12.97 -11.72 -1.37
C LEU A 140 -13.24 -12.83 -0.34
N GLY A 141 -13.45 -14.04 -0.84
CA GLY A 141 -13.55 -15.26 -0.05
C GLY A 141 -12.16 -15.88 0.13
N VAL A 142 -11.77 -16.23 1.36
CA VAL A 142 -10.48 -16.88 1.65
C VAL A 142 -10.71 -18.11 2.52
N THR A 143 -10.27 -19.28 2.08
CA THR A 143 -10.23 -20.52 2.86
C THR A 143 -8.80 -20.83 3.24
N MET A 144 -8.56 -21.08 4.52
CA MET A 144 -7.22 -21.33 5.07
C MET A 144 -7.19 -22.64 5.83
N ASN A 145 -6.30 -23.53 5.40
CA ASN A 145 -6.18 -24.90 5.90
C ASN A 145 -5.08 -25.02 6.95
N LEU A 146 -5.14 -26.07 7.78
CA LEU A 146 -4.14 -26.36 8.81
C LEU A 146 -2.75 -26.72 8.25
N ASP A 147 -2.65 -27.16 7.00
CA ASP A 147 -1.40 -27.55 6.34
C ASP A 147 -0.60 -26.33 5.80
N GLY A 148 -1.07 -25.12 6.07
CA GLY A 148 -0.46 -23.88 5.59
C GLY A 148 -0.88 -23.50 4.17
N THR A 149 -1.79 -24.24 3.54
CA THR A 149 -2.37 -23.85 2.25
C THR A 149 -3.55 -22.90 2.43
N ALA A 150 -3.78 -22.05 1.43
CA ALA A 150 -4.96 -21.21 1.35
C ALA A 150 -5.47 -21.14 -0.10
N SER A 151 -6.78 -21.03 -0.26
CA SER A 151 -7.43 -20.74 -1.54
C SER A 151 -8.25 -19.46 -1.40
N SER A 152 -8.45 -18.76 -2.52
CA SER A 152 -9.26 -17.53 -2.53
C SER A 152 -10.16 -17.47 -3.76
N SER A 153 -11.26 -16.76 -3.61
CA SER A 153 -12.19 -16.41 -4.68
C SER A 153 -12.52 -14.92 -4.60
N VAL A 154 -12.59 -14.26 -5.75
CA VAL A 154 -13.00 -12.85 -5.84
C VAL A 154 -14.27 -12.78 -6.67
N LYS A 155 -15.26 -12.03 -6.17
CA LYS A 155 -16.49 -11.73 -6.88
C LYS A 155 -16.75 -10.22 -6.84
N THR A 156 -16.95 -9.62 -8.00
CA THR A 156 -17.37 -8.22 -8.15
C THR A 156 -18.80 -8.18 -8.68
N GLU A 157 -19.69 -7.47 -8.00
CA GLU A 157 -21.08 -7.26 -8.40
C GLU A 157 -21.30 -5.78 -8.72
N ASP A 158 -21.90 -5.50 -9.89
CA ASP A 158 -22.42 -4.20 -10.27
C ASP A 158 -23.93 -4.20 -10.06
N ASN A 159 -24.37 -3.46 -9.05
CA ASN A 159 -25.76 -3.24 -8.67
C ASN A 159 -26.27 -1.87 -9.15
N SER A 160 -25.57 -1.22 -10.10
CA SER A 160 -26.13 -0.05 -10.76
C SER A 160 -27.42 -0.46 -11.49
N SER A 161 -28.49 0.27 -11.22
CA SER A 161 -29.71 0.20 -12.01
C SER A 161 -29.37 0.81 -13.37
N GLY A 162 -28.89 0.00 -14.30
CA GLY A 162 -28.46 0.49 -15.61
C GLY A 162 -29.49 1.42 -16.23
N GLU A 163 -29.13 2.70 -16.37
CA GLU A 163 -29.74 3.72 -17.24
C GLU A 163 -28.63 4.41 -18.02
#